data_AF-A0A9W9K892-F1
#
_entry.id   AF-A0A9W9K892-F1
#
_cell.length_a   1.000
_cell.length_b   1.000
_cell.length_c   1.000
_cell.angle_alpha   90.00
_cell.angle_beta   90.00
_cell.angle_gamma   90.00
#
_symmetry.space_group_name_H-M   'P 1'
#
loop_
_entity.id
_entity.type
_entity.pdbx_description
1 polymer ?
#
loop_
_entity_poly.entity_id
_entity_poly.type
_entity_poly.pdbx_seq_one_letter_code
_entity_poly.pdbx_strand_id
1 'polypeptide(L)'
;MSTGNPTLPSTDAFVDLTLLNGGSMMGSKHLLHAEDAPNDFRLYNWAFLIQHPASNRRVLWDVGMTSKEEDYPPIITKKFIGPHHVAGPVESLADQIKRRHGIDAGEIDTVVMRQVGTKFSQPDLRDIY
;
A
#
# COMPACT_ATOMS: atom_id res chain seq x y z
N MET A 1 24.27 0.46 -38.66
CA MET A 1 23.45 1.04 -37.57
C MET A 1 22.10 0.34 -37.62
N SER A 2 21.76 -0.47 -36.62
CA SER A 2 20.48 -1.18 -36.56
C SER A 2 19.46 -0.29 -35.86
N THR A 3 18.43 0.15 -36.59
CA THR A 3 17.28 0.93 -36.12
C THR A 3 16.06 0.02 -35.90
N GLY A 4 16.26 -1.17 -35.33
CA GLY A 4 15.16 -2.06 -34.95
C GLY A 4 14.58 -1.60 -33.61
N ASN A 5 13.30 -1.24 -33.57
CA ASN A 5 12.58 -1.11 -32.31
C ASN A 5 12.77 -2.41 -31.52
N PRO A 6 13.28 -2.38 -30.27
CA PRO A 6 13.52 -3.60 -29.52
C PRO A 6 12.18 -4.30 -29.31
N THR A 7 12.02 -5.46 -29.94
CA THR A 7 10.90 -6.36 -29.67
C THR A 7 11.12 -6.95 -28.28
N LEU A 8 10.17 -6.70 -27.37
CA LEU A 8 10.19 -7.35 -26.07
C LEU A 8 10.16 -8.87 -26.27
N PRO A 9 10.99 -9.64 -25.55
CA PRO A 9 10.96 -11.10 -25.66
C PRO A 9 9.59 -11.62 -25.22
N SER A 10 9.03 -12.56 -26.00
CA SER A 10 7.83 -13.28 -25.58
C SER A 10 8.21 -14.15 -24.39
N THR A 11 7.70 -13.81 -23.21
CA THR A 11 7.98 -14.54 -21.97
C THR A 11 6.71 -14.68 -21.15
N ASP A 12 6.67 -15.72 -20.34
CA ASP A 12 5.67 -15.89 -19.27
C ASP A 12 6.11 -15.14 -17.99
N ALA A 13 7.10 -14.25 -18.08
CA ALA A 13 7.61 -13.47 -16.97
C ALA A 13 6.74 -12.24 -16.71
N PHE A 14 5.48 -12.49 -16.34
CA PHE A 14 4.52 -11.46 -15.96
C PHE A 14 3.89 -11.80 -14.62
N VAL A 15 3.26 -10.77 -14.03
CA VAL A 15 2.48 -10.90 -12.80
C VAL A 15 1.15 -10.20 -13.00
N ASP A 16 0.13 -10.71 -12.34
CA ASP A 16 -1.13 -10.00 -12.19
C ASP A 16 -1.00 -9.02 -11.02
N LEU A 17 -1.28 -7.75 -11.29
CA LEU A 17 -1.19 -6.67 -10.31
C LEU A 17 -2.58 -6.15 -10.00
N THR A 18 -2.95 -6.18 -8.73
CA THR A 18 -4.19 -5.57 -8.24
C THR A 18 -3.88 -4.40 -7.32
N LEU A 19 -4.42 -3.23 -7.66
CA LEU A 19 -4.42 -2.05 -6.80
C LEU A 19 -5.46 -2.19 -5.68
N LEU A 20 -5.01 -2.07 -4.45
CA LEU A 20 -5.84 -2.11 -3.24
C LEU A 20 -5.89 -0.73 -2.59
N ASN A 21 -7.06 -0.35 -2.11
CA ASN A 21 -7.23 0.89 -1.35
C ASN A 21 -6.55 0.71 0.01
N GLY A 22 -5.47 1.45 0.25
CA GLY A 22 -4.70 1.43 1.49
C GLY A 22 -5.09 2.54 2.47
N GLY A 23 -6.17 3.28 2.22
CA GLY A 23 -6.59 4.42 3.04
C GLY A 23 -6.06 5.75 2.51
N SER A 24 -6.10 6.78 3.36
CA SER A 24 -5.74 8.14 2.98
C SER A 24 -5.39 9.03 4.17
N MET A 25 -4.82 10.19 3.89
CA MET A 25 -4.57 11.25 4.86
C MET A 25 -4.67 12.63 4.21
N MET A 26 -4.84 13.68 5.01
CA MET A 26 -4.69 15.06 4.59
C MET A 26 -3.21 15.46 4.62
N GLY A 27 -2.66 15.76 3.44
CA GLY A 27 -1.36 16.39 3.30
C GLY A 27 -1.48 17.90 3.13
N SER A 28 -0.38 18.62 3.31
CA SER A 28 -0.28 20.03 2.95
C SER A 28 0.77 20.21 1.85
N LYS A 29 0.44 20.90 0.76
CA LYS A 29 1.26 20.95 -0.48
C LYS A 29 2.70 21.39 -0.23
N HIS A 30 2.89 22.38 0.64
CA HIS A 30 4.20 22.90 1.01
C HIS A 30 5.14 21.86 1.64
N LEU A 31 4.63 20.72 2.13
CA LEU A 31 5.44 19.62 2.65
C LEU A 31 5.93 18.65 1.55
N LEU A 32 5.33 18.70 0.36
CA LEU A 32 5.69 17.85 -0.78
C LEU A 32 6.38 18.61 -1.91
N HIS A 33 6.03 19.87 -2.10
CA HIS A 33 6.56 20.72 -3.15
C HIS A 33 7.22 21.95 -2.52
N ALA A 34 8.46 22.20 -2.89
CA ALA A 34 9.17 23.40 -2.47
C ALA A 34 8.43 24.64 -2.99
N GLU A 35 8.40 25.71 -2.19
CA GLU A 35 7.82 27.02 -2.54
C GLU A 35 6.29 27.06 -2.71
N ASP A 36 5.59 25.94 -2.53
CA ASP A 36 4.13 25.91 -2.54
C ASP A 36 3.55 26.52 -1.26
N ALA A 37 2.44 27.25 -1.40
CA ALA A 37 1.66 27.72 -0.27
C ALA A 37 1.04 26.52 0.52
N PRO A 38 0.83 26.67 1.84
CA PRO A 38 0.15 25.65 2.64
C PRO A 38 -1.30 25.51 2.21
N ASN A 39 -1.53 24.55 1.31
CA ASN A 39 -2.84 24.16 0.82
C ASN A 39 -3.06 22.68 1.10
N ASP A 40 -4.15 22.36 1.77
CA ASP A 40 -4.44 20.99 2.17
C ASP A 40 -5.07 20.21 1.02
N PHE A 41 -4.72 18.93 0.92
CA PHE A 41 -5.22 18.03 -0.11
C PHE A 41 -5.18 16.58 0.37
N ARG A 42 -5.98 15.72 -0.28
CA ARG A 42 -6.07 14.30 0.06
C ARG A 42 -4.92 13.52 -0.58
N LEU A 43 -4.16 12.81 0.25
CA LEU A 43 -3.15 11.83 -0.14
C LEU A 43 -3.73 10.43 0.00
N TYR A 44 -3.65 9.63 -1.06
CA TYR A 44 -4.10 8.25 -1.06
C TYR A 44 -2.92 7.32 -0.80
N ASN A 45 -3.14 6.34 0.07
CA ASN A 45 -2.21 5.24 0.26
C ASN A 45 -2.70 4.04 -0.55
N TRP A 46 -1.77 3.34 -1.17
CA TRP A 46 -2.03 2.21 -2.06
C TRP A 46 -1.21 1.03 -1.60
N ALA A 47 -1.86 -0.14 -1.57
CA ALA A 47 -1.21 -1.43 -1.45
C ALA A 47 -1.43 -2.22 -2.75
N PHE A 48 -0.60 -3.23 -2.99
CA PHE A 48 -0.70 -4.03 -4.20
C PHE A 48 -0.66 -5.51 -3.89
N LEU A 49 -1.63 -6.26 -4.42
CA LEU A 49 -1.52 -7.70 -4.51
C LEU A 49 -0.85 -8.05 -5.84
N ILE A 50 0.27 -8.75 -5.77
CA ILE A 50 1.05 -9.22 -6.90
C ILE A 50 0.92 -10.74 -6.93
N GLN A 51 0.41 -11.28 -8.03
CA GLN A 51 0.27 -12.71 -8.23
C GLN A 51 1.15 -13.15 -9.38
N HIS A 52 1.99 -14.15 -9.15
CA HIS A 52 2.80 -14.76 -10.19
C HIS A 52 2.11 -16.05 -10.65
N PRO A 53 1.48 -16.08 -11.84
CA PRO A 53 0.62 -17.20 -12.24
C PRO A 53 1.37 -18.52 -12.35
N ALA A 54 2.60 -18.48 -12.86
CA ALA A 54 3.39 -19.69 -13.11
C ALA A 54 3.77 -20.44 -11.82
N SER A 55 3.98 -19.73 -10.71
CA SER A 55 4.32 -20.34 -9.41
C SER A 55 3.20 -20.28 -8.39
N ASN A 56 2.05 -19.70 -8.75
CA ASN A 56 0.95 -19.35 -7.84
C ASN A 56 1.41 -18.58 -6.58
N ARG A 57 2.50 -17.81 -6.68
CA ARG A 57 3.02 -17.04 -5.54
C ARG A 57 2.31 -15.70 -5.43
N ARG A 58 2.06 -15.27 -4.20
CA ARG A 58 1.29 -14.08 -3.88
C ARG A 58 2.11 -13.19 -2.95
N VAL A 59 2.32 -11.96 -3.39
CA VAL A 59 3.06 -10.96 -2.64
C VAL A 59 2.14 -9.79 -2.38
N LEU A 60 2.03 -9.38 -1.12
CA LEU A 60 1.40 -8.12 -0.75
C LEU A 60 2.49 -7.05 -0.61
N TRP A 61 2.40 -6.02 -1.43
CA TRP A 61 3.29 -4.87 -1.36
C TRP A 61 2.58 -3.74 -0.60
N ASP A 62 3.13 -3.40 0.57
CA ASP A 62 2.57 -2.47 1.57
C ASP A 62 1.26 -2.95 2.21
N VAL A 63 0.90 -2.35 3.35
CA VAL A 63 -0.29 -2.72 4.15
C VAL A 63 -1.22 -1.55 4.43
N GLY A 64 -0.97 -0.40 3.80
CA GLY A 64 -1.84 0.77 3.87
C GLY A 64 -1.75 1.49 5.22
N MET A 65 -2.90 1.99 5.69
CA MET A 65 -3.05 2.77 6.92
C MET A 65 -4.22 2.22 7.73
N THR A 66 -4.16 2.38 9.06
CA THR A 66 -5.29 2.16 9.97
C THR A 66 -5.84 3.48 10.49
N SER A 67 -7.11 3.46 10.90
CA SER A 67 -7.74 4.59 11.60
C SER A 67 -7.52 4.55 13.12
N LYS A 68 -6.97 3.44 13.65
CA LYS A 68 -6.75 3.24 15.08
C LYS A 68 -5.44 3.90 15.52
N GLU A 69 -5.49 4.83 16.45
CA GLU A 69 -4.30 5.58 16.88
C GLU A 69 -3.29 4.69 17.62
N GLU A 70 -3.78 3.66 18.32
CA GLU A 70 -3.00 2.70 19.09
C GLU A 70 -2.08 1.80 18.24
N ASP A 71 -2.40 1.64 16.96
CA ASP A 71 -1.59 0.89 15.99
C ASP A 71 -0.36 1.68 15.51
N TYR A 72 -0.27 2.97 15.90
CA TYR A 72 0.87 3.83 15.58
C TYR A 72 1.81 3.99 16.77
N PRO A 73 3.13 4.07 16.55
CA PRO A 73 4.07 4.46 17.60
C PRO A 73 3.68 5.83 18.17
N PRO A 74 3.73 6.05 19.50
CA PRO A 74 3.25 7.29 20.13
C PRO A 74 3.85 8.60 19.57
N ILE A 75 5.10 8.53 19.07
CA ILE A 75 5.77 9.68 18.43
C ILE A 75 5.13 10.07 17.09
N ILE A 76 4.56 9.10 16.37
CA ILE A 76 3.84 9.30 15.11
C ILE A 76 2.44 9.86 15.38
N THR A 77 1.75 9.35 16.40
CA THR A 77 0.41 9.82 16.77
C THR A 77 0.39 11.33 17.06
N LYS A 78 1.32 11.81 17.89
CA LYS A 78 1.40 13.21 18.31
C LYS A 78 1.81 14.18 17.19
N LYS A 79 2.65 13.74 16.25
CA LYS A 79 3.23 14.62 15.22
C LYS A 79 2.55 14.54 13.86
N PHE A 80 1.94 13.40 13.53
CA PHE A 80 1.47 13.11 12.19
C PHE A 80 0.00 12.69 12.13
N ILE A 81 -0.49 11.85 13.04
CA ILE A 81 -1.86 11.30 12.89
C ILE A 81 -2.92 12.37 13.16
N GLY A 82 -2.84 13.07 14.29
CA GLY A 82 -3.78 14.12 14.66
C GLY A 82 -3.89 15.26 13.64
N PRO A 83 -2.77 15.86 13.17
CA PRO A 83 -2.80 16.96 12.21
C PRO A 83 -3.21 16.56 10.79
N HIS A 84 -3.02 15.29 10.40
CA HIS A 84 -3.19 14.86 9.01
C HIS A 84 -4.42 13.97 8.78
N HIS A 85 -5.33 13.85 9.75
CA HIS A 85 -6.62 13.16 9.56
C HIS A 85 -6.49 11.82 8.82
N VAL A 86 -5.62 10.95 9.35
CA VAL A 86 -5.37 9.63 8.76
C VAL A 86 -6.65 8.79 8.84
N ALA A 87 -6.98 8.14 7.74
CA ALA A 87 -8.12 7.25 7.61
C ALA A 87 -7.67 5.96 6.94
N GLY A 88 -7.90 4.83 7.60
CA GLY A 88 -7.79 3.53 6.95
C GLY A 88 -8.83 3.36 5.82
N PRO A 89 -8.68 2.31 5.00
CA PRO A 89 -9.67 2.02 3.98
C PRO A 89 -11.02 1.63 4.61
N VAL A 90 -12.11 1.88 3.89
CA VAL A 90 -13.47 1.51 4.33
C VAL A 90 -13.62 -0.01 4.48
N GLU A 91 -12.95 -0.76 3.60
CA GLU A 91 -12.89 -2.21 3.59
C GLU A 91 -11.43 -2.63 3.84
N SER A 92 -11.20 -3.60 4.74
CA SER A 92 -9.84 -4.06 5.05
C SER A 92 -9.14 -4.60 3.80
N LEU A 93 -7.80 -4.63 3.79
CA LEU A 93 -7.08 -5.23 2.66
C LEU A 93 -7.42 -6.71 2.49
N ALA A 94 -7.58 -7.44 3.60
CA ALA A 94 -7.98 -8.85 3.59
C ALA A 94 -9.36 -9.04 2.93
N ASP A 95 -10.34 -8.21 3.31
CA ASP A 95 -11.69 -8.27 2.71
C ASP A 95 -11.67 -7.89 1.23
N GLN A 96 -10.91 -6.85 0.85
CA GLN A 96 -10.74 -6.48 -0.56
C GLN A 96 -10.16 -7.64 -1.39
N ILE A 97 -9.16 -8.33 -0.85
CA ILE A 97 -8.52 -9.48 -1.52
C ILE A 97 -9.50 -10.66 -1.59
N LYS A 98 -10.15 -11.01 -0.48
CA LYS A 98 -11.11 -12.12 -0.42
C LYS A 98 -12.27 -11.91 -1.37
N ARG A 99 -12.85 -10.71 -1.38
CA ARG A 99 -13.98 -10.36 -2.24
C ARG A 99 -13.63 -10.39 -3.72
N ARG A 100 -12.42 -9.95 -4.11
CA ARG A 100 -12.02 -9.81 -5.52
C ARG A 100 -11.40 -11.08 -6.10
N HIS A 101 -10.73 -11.88 -5.28
CA HIS A 101 -9.94 -13.04 -5.73
C HIS A 101 -10.29 -14.35 -5.03
N GLY A 102 -11.14 -14.35 -4.00
CA GLY A 102 -11.47 -15.55 -3.22
C GLY A 102 -10.38 -16.00 -2.26
N ILE A 103 -9.30 -15.22 -2.13
CA ILE A 103 -8.08 -15.56 -1.40
C ILE A 103 -8.17 -15.12 0.06
N ASP A 104 -7.83 -16.01 0.99
CA ASP A 104 -7.73 -15.68 2.42
C ASP A 104 -6.36 -15.07 2.76
N ALA A 105 -6.28 -14.30 3.85
CA ALA A 105 -5.05 -13.60 4.22
C ALA A 105 -3.86 -14.56 4.47
N GLY A 106 -4.12 -15.73 5.05
CA GLY A 106 -3.12 -16.78 5.29
C GLY A 106 -2.56 -17.44 4.02
N GLU A 107 -3.13 -17.12 2.85
CA GLU A 107 -2.63 -17.59 1.55
C GLU A 107 -1.62 -16.62 0.90
N ILE A 108 -1.28 -15.52 1.56
CA ILE A 108 -0.25 -14.57 1.10
C ILE A 108 1.13 -15.08 1.52
N ASP A 109 1.99 -15.38 0.54
CA ASP A 109 3.32 -15.95 0.81
C ASP A 109 4.30 -14.94 1.38
N THR A 110 4.16 -13.67 1.03
CA THR A 110 5.17 -12.64 1.34
C THR A 110 4.53 -11.27 1.45
N VAL A 111 4.92 -10.52 2.49
CA VAL A 111 4.60 -9.10 2.63
C VAL A 111 5.87 -8.28 2.46
N VAL A 112 5.87 -7.34 1.52
CA VAL A 112 6.99 -6.42 1.25
C VAL A 112 6.60 -5.03 1.73
N MET A 113 7.38 -4.49 2.67
CA MET A 113 7.15 -3.15 3.22
C MET A 113 8.15 -2.16 2.59
N ARG A 114 7.65 -1.06 1.99
CA ARG A 114 8.50 -0.07 1.29
C ARG A 114 9.55 0.59 2.19
N GLN A 115 9.20 0.89 3.44
CA GLN A 115 10.12 1.46 4.42
C GLN A 115 9.60 1.17 5.83
N VAL A 116 10.37 0.48 6.66
CA VAL A 116 9.98 0.11 8.04
C VAL A 116 10.30 1.24 9.06
N GLY A 117 10.59 2.45 8.57
CA GLY A 117 11.34 3.45 9.32
C GLY A 117 10.55 4.53 10.04
N THR A 118 9.40 4.99 9.54
CA THR A 118 8.80 6.21 10.13
C THR A 118 7.32 6.44 9.89
N LYS A 119 6.59 5.63 9.13
CA LYS A 119 5.15 5.86 8.96
C LYS A 119 4.38 4.58 8.67
N PHE A 120 3.14 4.61 9.18
CA PHE A 120 2.01 3.77 8.85
C PHE A 120 1.95 2.46 9.65
N SER A 121 0.99 2.46 10.57
CA SER A 121 0.48 1.33 11.31
C SER A 121 0.78 -0.01 10.68
N GLN A 122 1.27 -0.94 11.49
CA GLN A 122 1.01 -2.33 11.20
C GLN A 122 -0.47 -2.54 11.57
N PRO A 123 -1.40 -2.76 10.62
CA PRO A 123 -2.60 -3.49 11.00
C PRO A 123 -2.12 -4.75 11.72
N ASP A 124 -2.76 -5.10 12.84
CA ASP A 124 -2.35 -6.22 13.69
C ASP A 124 -2.01 -7.40 12.77
N LEU A 125 -0.74 -7.81 12.74
CA LEU A 125 -0.28 -8.84 11.81
C LEU A 125 -1.03 -10.16 12.05
N ARG A 126 -1.72 -10.29 13.18
CA ARG A 126 -2.68 -11.36 13.51
C ARG A 126 -3.94 -11.40 12.64
N ASP A 127 -4.25 -10.34 11.89
CA ASP A 127 -5.31 -10.35 10.88
C ASP A 127 -4.78 -10.85 9.51
N ILE A 128 -3.46 -11.04 9.40
CA ILE A 128 -2.77 -11.60 8.22
C ILE A 128 -2.22 -13.02 8.51
N TYR A 129 -2.05 -13.38 9.80
CA TYR A 129 -1.59 -14.69 10.28
C TYR A 129 -2.61 -15.42 11.15
#